data_AF-A0A7S0FYB4-F1
#
_entry.id   AF-A0A7S0FYB4-F1
#
_cell.length_a   1.000
_cell.length_b   1.000
_cell.length_c   1.000
_cell.angle_alpha   90.00
_cell.angle_beta   90.00
_cell.angle_gamma   90.00
#
_symmetry.space_group_name_H-M   'P 1'
#
loop_
_entity.id
_entity.type
_entity.pdbx_description
1 polymer ?
#
loop_
_entity_poly.entity_id
_entity_poly.type
_entity_poly.pdbx_seq_one_letter_code
_entity_poly.pdbx_strand_id
1 'polypeptide(L)'
;VKQKLFETWPYFVQHTLFHGEKDDFKAWRQLAFPEKMKISERLKEEGNELYSKGNFSDAVDKYEEAATLVYYCYSTDPDWRNNNQGIEDDMLVLVDDAGTTDEEANQQKRLRLTCCLNLAACKQKLGNYDEVITACDVALGLDPRSVKALYRRAEARVRPAKTTRYDQELAVKDLAKALEVDPTNQAVEKLLVKLRGQRRSQRDKAKMGMFGGDNELGNILQEAVKLKSAQMNEKRKLYETWPYFVQHTLFHGEKDDFKA
;
A
#
# COMPACT_ATOMS: atom_id res chain seq x y z
N VAL A 1 -24.38 1.51 -0.75
CA VAL A 1 -24.26 0.04 -0.77
C VAL A 1 -23.31 -0.33 0.35
N LYS A 2 -23.75 -1.10 1.35
CA LYS A 2 -22.82 -1.61 2.38
C LYS A 2 -21.86 -2.56 1.65
N GLN A 3 -20.56 -2.30 1.67
CA GLN A 3 -19.58 -3.28 1.23
C GLN A 3 -19.73 -4.52 2.10
N LYS A 4 -19.81 -5.70 1.47
CA LYS A 4 -19.87 -6.95 2.20
C LYS A 4 -18.53 -7.16 2.92
N LEU A 5 -18.56 -7.55 4.19
CA LEU A 5 -17.37 -7.84 5.00
C LEU A 5 -16.46 -8.84 4.28
N PHE A 6 -17.04 -9.86 3.64
CA PHE A 6 -16.30 -10.83 2.84
C PHE A 6 -15.42 -10.20 1.76
N GLU A 7 -15.91 -9.18 1.05
CA GLU A 7 -15.18 -8.49 -0.03
C GLU A 7 -14.00 -7.67 0.50
N THR A 8 -13.96 -7.39 1.80
CA THR A 8 -12.85 -6.68 2.45
C THR A 8 -11.72 -7.62 2.88
N TRP A 9 -11.96 -8.93 2.89
CA TRP A 9 -10.94 -9.90 3.30
C TRP A 9 -9.90 -10.11 2.19
N PRO A 10 -8.64 -10.46 2.55
CA PRO A 10 -7.63 -10.81 1.57
C PRO A 10 -8.09 -11.97 0.67
N TYR A 11 -7.74 -11.94 -0.62
CA TYR A 11 -8.17 -12.95 -1.59
C TYR A 11 -7.89 -14.38 -1.14
N PHE A 12 -6.71 -14.68 -0.59
CA PHE A 12 -6.40 -16.02 -0.10
C PHE A 12 -7.31 -16.47 1.06
N VAL A 13 -7.88 -15.55 1.84
CA VAL A 13 -8.88 -15.85 2.87
C VAL A 13 -10.23 -16.13 2.24
N GLN A 14 -10.61 -15.39 1.20
CA GLN A 14 -11.83 -15.65 0.42
C GLN A 14 -11.75 -17.03 -0.27
N HIS A 15 -10.56 -17.41 -0.75
CA HIS A 15 -10.31 -18.70 -1.40
C HIS A 15 -10.53 -19.90 -0.45
N THR A 16 -10.50 -19.68 0.87
CA THR A 16 -10.70 -20.76 1.86
C THR A 16 -12.07 -21.41 1.83
N LEU A 17 -13.09 -20.69 1.35
CA LEU A 17 -14.41 -21.24 1.09
C LEU A 17 -14.38 -22.33 0.02
N PHE A 18 -13.47 -22.21 -0.96
CA PHE A 18 -13.31 -23.17 -2.05
C PHE A 18 -12.33 -24.29 -1.65
N HIS A 19 -11.24 -23.96 -0.96
CA HIS A 19 -10.30 -24.97 -0.45
C HIS A 19 -10.96 -25.91 0.56
N GLY A 20 -11.84 -25.38 1.42
CA GLY A 20 -12.57 -26.16 2.43
C GLY A 20 -13.52 -27.22 1.88
N GLU A 21 -13.75 -27.25 0.57
CA GLU A 21 -14.57 -28.28 -0.08
C GLU A 21 -13.76 -29.49 -0.52
N LYS A 22 -12.44 -29.37 -0.64
CA LYS A 22 -11.56 -30.52 -0.92
C LYS A 22 -11.67 -31.49 0.25
N ASP A 23 -11.96 -32.76 -0.03
CA ASP A 23 -12.17 -33.79 1.00
C ASP A 23 -10.97 -33.90 1.96
N ASP A 24 -9.77 -33.80 1.41
CA ASP A 24 -8.52 -33.75 2.18
C ASP A 24 -8.49 -32.58 3.18
N PHE A 25 -8.90 -31.38 2.76
CA PHE A 25 -8.90 -30.19 3.63
C PHE A 25 -9.91 -30.31 4.77
N LYS A 26 -11.10 -30.86 4.51
CA LYS A 26 -12.09 -31.13 5.56
C LYS A 26 -11.50 -32.07 6.60
N ALA A 27 -10.85 -33.14 6.17
CA ALA A 27 -10.20 -34.09 7.06
C ALA A 27 -9.05 -33.44 7.84
N TRP A 28 -8.17 -32.71 7.16
CA TRP A 28 -7.00 -32.07 7.79
C TRP A 28 -7.39 -31.03 8.84
N ARG A 29 -8.47 -30.26 8.62
CA ARG A 29 -8.94 -29.25 9.59
C ARG A 29 -9.39 -29.86 10.92
N GLN A 30 -9.86 -31.11 10.92
CA GLN A 30 -10.26 -31.84 12.13
C GLN A 30 -9.09 -32.45 12.90
N LEU A 31 -7.88 -32.44 12.34
CA LEU A 31 -6.70 -32.96 13.04
C LEU A 31 -6.28 -32.06 14.21
N ALA A 32 -5.49 -32.62 15.12
CA ALA A 32 -4.85 -31.86 16.18
C ALA A 32 -3.90 -30.79 15.60
N PHE A 33 -3.69 -29.71 16.35
CA PHE A 33 -2.86 -28.59 15.92
C PHE A 33 -1.45 -29.00 15.43
N PRO A 34 -0.69 -29.88 16.12
CA PRO A 34 0.65 -30.27 15.66
C PRO A 34 0.63 -30.98 14.29
N GLU A 35 -0.39 -31.78 14.03
CA GLU A 35 -0.54 -32.49 12.75
C GLU A 35 -0.92 -31.51 11.62
N LYS A 36 -1.81 -30.55 11.89
CA LYS A 36 -2.11 -29.47 10.95
C LYS A 36 -0.87 -28.68 10.58
N MET A 37 -0.07 -28.29 11.58
CA MET A 37 1.17 -27.56 11.36
C MET A 37 2.16 -28.35 10.50
N LYS A 38 2.30 -29.66 10.73
CA LYS A 38 3.16 -30.53 9.91
C LYS A 38 2.70 -30.58 8.45
N ILE A 39 1.39 -30.66 8.20
CA ILE A 39 0.83 -30.65 6.85
C ILE A 39 1.04 -29.29 6.18
N SER A 40 0.78 -28.19 6.90
CA SER A 40 1.01 -26.84 6.40
C SER A 40 2.48 -26.60 6.02
N GLU A 41 3.43 -27.08 6.83
CA GLU A 41 4.85 -26.97 6.53
C GLU A 41 5.22 -27.73 5.24
N ARG A 42 4.70 -28.95 5.07
CA ARG A 42 4.87 -29.73 3.83
C ARG A 42 4.33 -28.99 2.61
N LEU A 43 3.11 -28.45 2.69
CA LEU A 43 2.49 -27.69 1.59
C LEU A 43 3.31 -26.43 1.24
N LYS A 44 3.83 -25.73 2.25
CA LYS A 44 4.73 -24.60 2.06
C LYS A 44 6.03 -25.03 1.35
N GLU A 45 6.58 -26.19 1.68
CA GLU A 45 7.76 -26.74 1.00
C GLU A 45 7.47 -27.10 -0.46
N GLU A 46 6.35 -27.75 -0.75
CA GLU A 46 5.88 -27.99 -2.13
C GLU A 46 5.75 -26.68 -2.92
N GLY A 47 5.21 -25.63 -2.30
CA GLY A 47 5.14 -24.29 -2.89
C GLY A 47 6.52 -23.71 -3.21
N ASN A 48 7.52 -23.92 -2.34
CA ASN A 48 8.90 -23.48 -2.58
C ASN A 48 9.53 -24.21 -3.77
N GLU A 49 9.26 -25.51 -3.91
CA GLU A 49 9.73 -26.28 -5.07
C GLU A 49 9.12 -25.76 -6.36
N LEU A 50 7.81 -25.52 -6.39
CA LEU A 50 7.11 -24.97 -7.56
C LEU A 50 7.62 -23.57 -7.90
N TYR A 51 7.85 -22.73 -6.89
CA TYR A 51 8.45 -21.41 -7.08
C TYR A 51 9.84 -21.51 -7.72
N SER A 52 10.67 -22.45 -7.27
CA SER A 52 12.02 -22.66 -7.83
C SER A 52 11.98 -23.13 -9.29
N LYS A 53 10.94 -23.88 -9.67
CA LYS A 53 10.68 -24.33 -11.05
C LYS A 53 10.07 -23.24 -11.94
N GLY A 54 9.67 -22.10 -11.37
CA GLY A 54 9.02 -20.99 -12.08
C GLY A 54 7.50 -21.14 -12.23
N ASN A 55 6.90 -22.17 -11.63
CA ASN A 55 5.46 -22.41 -11.63
C ASN A 55 4.78 -21.56 -10.55
N PHE A 56 4.69 -20.25 -10.78
CA PHE A 56 4.20 -19.32 -9.77
C PHE A 56 2.71 -19.45 -9.46
N SER A 57 1.88 -19.90 -10.41
CA SER A 57 0.44 -20.11 -10.17
C SER A 57 0.22 -21.26 -9.20
N ASP A 58 0.79 -22.44 -9.49
CA ASP A 58 0.67 -23.61 -8.62
C ASP A 58 1.31 -23.35 -7.24
N ALA A 59 2.42 -22.59 -7.21
CA ALA A 59 3.05 -22.20 -5.95
C ALA A 59 2.12 -21.33 -5.09
N VAL A 60 1.36 -20.42 -5.70
CA VAL A 60 0.33 -19.64 -4.98
C VAL A 60 -0.65 -20.57 -4.31
N ASP A 61 -1.24 -21.50 -5.06
CA ASP A 61 -2.24 -22.42 -4.52
C ASP A 61 -1.69 -23.18 -3.32
N LYS A 62 -0.45 -23.66 -3.39
CA LYS A 62 0.22 -24.36 -2.28
C LYS A 62 0.47 -23.48 -1.05
N TYR A 63 0.87 -22.23 -1.23
CA TYR A 63 1.04 -21.33 -0.09
C TYR A 63 -0.29 -20.90 0.53
N GLU A 64 -1.35 -20.73 -0.27
CA GLU A 64 -2.70 -20.47 0.23
C GLU A 64 -3.20 -21.69 1.00
N GLU A 65 -3.10 -22.89 0.43
CA GLU A 65 -3.41 -24.17 1.07
C GLU A 65 -2.69 -24.31 2.44
N ALA A 66 -1.39 -24.03 2.49
CA ALA A 66 -0.59 -24.07 3.72
C ALA A 66 -1.08 -23.09 4.80
N ALA A 67 -1.30 -21.83 4.44
CA ALA A 67 -1.73 -20.80 5.38
C ALA A 67 -3.16 -21.02 5.87
N THR A 68 -4.01 -21.56 5.00
CA THR A 68 -5.45 -21.65 5.21
C THR A 68 -5.90 -22.92 5.91
N LEU A 69 -4.98 -23.85 6.17
CA LEU A 69 -5.27 -24.98 7.05
C LEU A 69 -5.45 -24.54 8.51
N VAL A 70 -4.78 -23.46 8.92
CA VAL A 70 -4.78 -22.92 10.29
C VAL A 70 -5.44 -21.55 10.41
N TYR A 71 -5.86 -20.95 9.30
CA TYR A 71 -6.60 -19.69 9.26
C TYR A 71 -7.58 -19.67 8.08
N TYR A 72 -8.85 -19.96 8.32
CA TYR A 72 -9.84 -20.14 7.26
C TYR A 72 -11.19 -19.57 7.63
N CYS A 73 -12.02 -19.34 6.62
CA CYS A 73 -13.44 -19.12 6.82
C CYS A 73 -14.27 -20.29 6.27
N TYR A 74 -15.45 -20.47 6.83
CA TYR A 74 -16.47 -21.38 6.33
C TYR A 74 -17.85 -20.73 6.47
N SER A 75 -18.79 -21.18 5.64
CA SER A 75 -20.20 -20.80 5.75
C SER A 75 -20.92 -21.77 6.70
N THR A 76 -21.75 -21.24 7.59
CA THR A 76 -22.65 -22.04 8.43
C THR A 76 -23.85 -22.59 7.65
N ASP A 77 -24.21 -21.95 6.53
CA ASP A 77 -25.21 -22.48 5.59
C ASP A 77 -24.55 -23.52 4.68
N PRO A 78 -24.97 -24.80 4.70
CA PRO A 78 -24.45 -25.82 3.79
C PRO A 78 -24.94 -25.66 2.33
N ASP A 79 -26.05 -24.95 2.09
CA ASP A 79 -26.72 -24.82 0.79
C ASP A 79 -26.53 -23.43 0.14
N TRP A 80 -25.60 -22.62 0.66
CA TRP A 80 -25.36 -21.24 0.22
C TRP A 80 -25.06 -21.09 -1.28
N ARG A 81 -24.61 -22.16 -1.94
CA ARG A 81 -24.35 -22.19 -3.39
C ARG A 81 -25.61 -22.45 -4.22
N ASN A 82 -26.57 -23.17 -3.66
CA ASN A 82 -27.76 -23.65 -4.36
C ASN A 82 -28.97 -22.73 -4.14
N ASN A 83 -28.93 -21.88 -3.11
CA ASN A 83 -30.07 -21.07 -2.69
C ASN A 83 -30.24 -19.75 -3.47
N ASN A 84 -29.34 -19.40 -4.41
CA ASN A 84 -29.32 -18.14 -5.17
C ASN A 84 -29.36 -16.85 -4.33
N GLN A 85 -29.23 -16.93 -3.00
CA GLN A 85 -29.27 -15.78 -2.09
C GLN A 85 -27.87 -15.19 -1.84
N GLY A 86 -26.82 -15.92 -2.23
CA GLY A 86 -25.44 -15.57 -1.92
C GLY A 86 -25.16 -15.73 -0.43
N ILE A 87 -23.90 -15.52 -0.02
CA ILE A 87 -23.53 -15.60 1.39
C ILE A 87 -23.75 -14.23 2.04
N GLU A 88 -24.47 -14.22 3.16
CA GLU A 88 -24.56 -13.09 4.08
C GLU A 88 -23.37 -13.10 5.05
N ASP A 89 -22.86 -11.92 5.42
CA ASP A 89 -21.62 -11.81 6.22
C ASP A 89 -21.72 -12.45 7.61
N ASP A 90 -22.92 -12.49 8.19
CA ASP A 90 -23.22 -13.13 9.47
C ASP A 90 -23.14 -14.66 9.42
N MET A 91 -23.22 -15.24 8.21
CA MET A 91 -23.10 -16.68 8.00
C MET A 91 -21.64 -17.15 7.89
N LEU A 92 -20.70 -16.22 7.75
CA LEU A 92 -19.27 -16.51 7.62
C LEU A 92 -18.58 -16.56 8.99
N VAL A 93 -18.00 -17.72 9.29
CA VAL A 93 -17.19 -17.91 10.50
C VAL A 93 -15.73 -17.95 10.12
N LEU A 94 -14.96 -17.00 10.65
CA LEU A 94 -13.50 -17.00 10.55
C LEU A 94 -12.90 -17.79 11.72
N VAL A 95 -12.05 -18.75 11.41
CA VAL A 95 -11.34 -19.60 12.36
C VAL A 95 -9.86 -19.23 12.31
N ASP A 96 -9.32 -18.81 13.46
CA ASP A 96 -7.89 -18.64 13.69
C ASP A 96 -7.42 -19.72 14.67
N ASP A 97 -6.92 -20.84 14.13
CA ASP A 97 -6.42 -21.94 14.94
C ASP A 97 -4.97 -21.67 15.33
N ALA A 98 -4.81 -21.01 16.48
CA ALA A 98 -3.53 -20.66 17.06
C ALA A 98 -3.00 -21.74 18.03
N GLY A 99 -3.66 -22.89 18.14
CA GLY A 99 -3.32 -23.91 19.14
C GLY A 99 -3.70 -23.49 20.57
N THR A 100 -3.08 -24.16 21.55
CA THR A 100 -3.38 -24.02 22.97
C THR A 100 -2.30 -23.28 23.75
N THR A 101 -1.05 -23.33 23.28
CA THR A 101 0.09 -22.68 23.94
C THR A 101 0.58 -21.45 23.17
N ASP A 102 1.31 -20.57 23.86
CA ASP A 102 1.92 -19.40 23.23
C ASP A 102 2.98 -19.80 22.18
N GLU A 103 3.68 -20.91 22.38
CA GLU A 103 4.62 -21.45 21.38
C GLU A 103 3.90 -21.89 20.11
N GLU A 104 2.77 -22.60 20.23
CA GLU A 104 1.92 -23.02 19.11
C GLU A 104 1.40 -21.80 18.35
N ALA A 105 0.88 -20.79 19.06
CA ALA A 105 0.40 -19.56 18.46
C ALA A 105 1.51 -18.81 17.72
N ASN A 106 2.72 -18.78 18.28
CA ASN A 106 3.88 -18.17 17.63
C ASN A 106 4.34 -18.97 16.41
N GLN A 107 4.28 -20.30 16.46
CA GLN A 107 4.59 -21.18 15.34
C GLN A 107 3.63 -20.93 14.17
N GLN A 108 2.33 -20.88 14.46
CA GLN A 108 1.27 -20.58 13.49
C GLN A 108 1.45 -19.19 12.85
N LYS A 109 1.71 -18.16 13.68
CA LYS A 109 2.01 -16.80 13.18
C LYS A 109 3.22 -16.78 12.24
N ARG A 110 4.31 -17.47 12.58
CA ARG A 110 5.54 -17.54 11.74
C ARG A 110 5.30 -18.24 10.40
N LEU A 111 4.55 -19.34 10.41
CA LEU A 111 4.14 -20.04 9.22
C LEU A 111 3.31 -19.11 8.31
N ARG A 112 2.25 -18.50 8.87
CA ARG A 112 1.37 -17.58 8.12
C ARG A 112 2.14 -16.40 7.54
N LEU A 113 3.05 -15.80 8.30
CA LEU A 113 3.91 -14.72 7.84
C LEU A 113 4.76 -15.17 6.64
N THR A 114 5.36 -16.35 6.73
CA THR A 114 6.20 -16.91 5.67
C THR A 114 5.39 -17.19 4.40
N CYS A 115 4.21 -17.80 4.53
CA CYS A 115 3.31 -18.04 3.41
C CYS A 115 2.84 -16.73 2.77
N CYS A 116 2.43 -15.72 3.56
CA CYS A 116 2.02 -14.41 3.03
C CYS A 116 3.15 -13.71 2.25
N LEU A 117 4.38 -13.78 2.78
CA LEU A 117 5.55 -13.27 2.07
C LEU A 117 5.77 -14.02 0.76
N ASN A 118 5.73 -15.34 0.76
CA ASN A 118 5.94 -16.14 -0.44
C ASN A 118 4.82 -15.93 -1.49
N LEU A 119 3.57 -15.82 -1.07
CA LEU A 119 2.44 -15.42 -1.90
C LEU A 119 2.69 -14.07 -2.57
N ALA A 120 3.09 -13.07 -1.80
CA ALA A 120 3.45 -11.76 -2.32
C ALA A 120 4.58 -11.86 -3.36
N ALA A 121 5.59 -12.72 -3.17
CA ALA A 121 6.64 -12.92 -4.16
C ALA A 121 6.11 -13.55 -5.46
N CYS A 122 5.26 -14.58 -5.37
CA CYS A 122 4.68 -15.24 -6.54
C CYS A 122 3.77 -14.29 -7.33
N LYS A 123 2.84 -13.61 -6.64
CA LYS A 123 1.92 -12.64 -7.26
C LYS A 123 2.67 -11.48 -7.88
N GLN A 124 3.80 -11.07 -7.30
CA GLN A 124 4.67 -10.06 -7.88
C GLN A 124 5.34 -10.52 -9.19
N LYS A 125 5.63 -11.82 -9.34
CA LYS A 125 6.11 -12.42 -10.60
C LYS A 125 5.00 -12.53 -11.65
N LEU A 126 3.77 -12.79 -11.21
CA LEU A 126 2.58 -12.83 -12.07
C LEU A 126 2.08 -11.44 -12.49
N GLY A 127 2.54 -10.37 -11.84
CA GLY A 127 2.13 -9.00 -12.14
C GLY A 127 0.85 -8.55 -11.43
N ASN A 128 0.31 -9.35 -10.50
CA ASN A 128 -0.91 -9.04 -9.75
C ASN A 128 -0.59 -8.16 -8.54
N TYR A 129 -0.32 -6.88 -8.77
CA TYR A 129 0.18 -5.98 -7.71
C TYR A 129 -0.80 -5.70 -6.57
N ASP A 130 -2.11 -5.70 -6.86
CA ASP A 130 -3.14 -5.49 -5.82
C ASP A 130 -3.11 -6.63 -4.79
N GLU A 131 -3.01 -7.87 -5.27
CA GLU A 131 -2.89 -9.04 -4.39
C GLU A 131 -1.58 -9.01 -3.59
N VAL A 132 -0.47 -8.52 -4.17
CA VAL A 132 0.79 -8.33 -3.44
C VAL A 132 0.62 -7.37 -2.27
N ILE A 133 -0.10 -6.26 -2.49
CA ILE A 133 -0.38 -5.27 -1.43
C ILE A 133 -1.20 -5.94 -0.32
N THR A 134 -2.28 -6.63 -0.65
CA THR A 134 -3.12 -7.30 0.36
C THR A 134 -2.37 -8.38 1.15
N ALA A 135 -1.54 -9.21 0.48
CA ALA A 135 -0.73 -10.22 1.15
C ALA A 135 0.32 -9.59 2.08
N CYS A 136 0.92 -8.47 1.67
CA CYS A 136 1.86 -7.72 2.50
C CYS A 136 1.18 -6.99 3.66
N ASP A 137 -0.06 -6.52 3.49
CA ASP A 137 -0.86 -5.92 4.57
C ASP A 137 -1.12 -6.95 5.67
N VAL A 138 -1.49 -8.19 5.30
CA VAL A 138 -1.62 -9.28 6.28
C VAL A 138 -0.29 -9.61 6.93
N ALA A 139 0.79 -9.75 6.14
CA ALA A 139 2.12 -10.02 6.69
C ALA A 139 2.54 -8.96 7.72
N LEU A 140 2.22 -7.68 7.49
CA LEU A 140 2.51 -6.58 8.41
C LEU A 140 1.55 -6.52 9.60
N GLY A 141 0.35 -7.08 9.48
CA GLY A 141 -0.52 -7.33 10.63
C GLY A 141 0.04 -8.40 11.58
N LEU A 142 0.76 -9.40 11.03
CA LEU A 142 1.44 -10.44 11.81
C LEU A 142 2.80 -9.97 12.37
N ASP A 143 3.60 -9.30 11.54
CA ASP A 143 4.89 -8.71 11.91
C ASP A 143 5.03 -7.30 11.31
N PRO A 144 4.74 -6.24 12.09
CA PRO A 144 4.85 -4.86 11.64
C PRO A 144 6.27 -4.42 11.25
N ARG A 145 7.30 -5.15 11.68
CA ARG A 145 8.72 -4.84 11.43
C ARG A 145 9.30 -5.65 10.27
N SER A 146 8.49 -6.40 9.53
CA SER A 146 8.97 -7.20 8.41
C SER A 146 9.47 -6.32 7.24
N VAL A 147 10.79 -6.16 7.13
CA VAL A 147 11.45 -5.41 6.05
C VAL A 147 11.08 -5.95 4.67
N LYS A 148 10.95 -7.29 4.54
CA LYS A 148 10.56 -7.95 3.29
C LYS A 148 9.14 -7.56 2.86
N ALA A 149 8.18 -7.52 3.80
CA ALA A 149 6.81 -7.12 3.49
C ALA A 149 6.72 -5.63 3.14
N LEU A 150 7.38 -4.75 3.93
CA LEU A 150 7.44 -3.31 3.64
C LEU A 150 8.02 -3.02 2.26
N TYR A 151 9.14 -3.67 1.92
CA TYR A 151 9.79 -3.50 0.62
C TYR A 151 8.90 -3.97 -0.53
N ARG A 152 8.34 -5.18 -0.44
CA ARG A 152 7.47 -5.75 -1.49
C ARG A 152 6.19 -4.93 -1.70
N ARG A 153 5.57 -4.46 -0.62
CA ARG A 153 4.39 -3.58 -0.68
C ARG A 153 4.71 -2.25 -1.35
N ALA A 154 5.82 -1.62 -0.97
CA ALA A 154 6.28 -0.38 -1.59
C ALA A 154 6.55 -0.56 -3.08
N GLU A 155 7.22 -1.65 -3.46
CA GLU A 155 7.52 -1.97 -4.85
C GLU A 155 6.24 -2.25 -5.67
N ALA A 156 5.29 -2.99 -5.11
CA ALA A 156 4.01 -3.28 -5.74
C ALA A 156 3.16 -2.02 -5.97
N ARG A 157 3.23 -1.02 -5.08
CA ARG A 157 2.52 0.26 -5.23
C ARG A 157 3.04 1.11 -6.38
N VAL A 158 4.31 0.99 -6.74
CA VAL A 158 4.99 1.89 -7.71
C VAL A 158 5.32 1.24 -9.05
N ARG A 159 5.17 -0.08 -9.15
CA ARG A 159 5.44 -0.82 -10.38
C ARG A 159 4.33 -0.68 -11.44
N PRO A 160 3.02 -0.63 -11.11
CA PRO A 160 1.97 -0.39 -12.09
C PRO A 160 2.19 0.92 -12.87
N ALA A 161 1.92 0.91 -14.18
CA ALA A 161 2.04 2.11 -15.02
C ALA A 161 1.12 3.26 -14.55
N LYS A 162 -0.04 2.92 -13.96
CA LYS A 162 -1.02 3.86 -13.40
C LYS A 162 -0.78 4.12 -11.91
N THR A 163 0.45 4.43 -11.52
CA THR A 163 0.75 4.76 -10.12
C THR A 163 0.26 6.18 -9.79
N THR A 164 -0.56 6.34 -8.75
CA THR A 164 -0.98 7.67 -8.29
C THR A 164 0.08 8.33 -7.41
N ARG A 165 -0.01 9.66 -7.25
CA ARG A 165 0.86 10.39 -6.30
C ARG A 165 0.70 9.87 -4.86
N TYR A 166 -0.52 9.44 -4.53
CA TYR A 166 -0.83 8.88 -3.21
C TYR A 166 -0.10 7.55 -2.98
N ASP A 167 -0.12 6.66 -3.97
CA ASP A 167 0.58 5.36 -3.89
C ASP A 167 2.09 5.53 -3.72
N GLN A 168 2.68 6.50 -4.44
CA GLN A 168 4.11 6.85 -4.26
C GLN A 168 4.42 7.36 -2.86
N GLU A 169 3.52 8.13 -2.26
CA GLU A 169 3.71 8.63 -0.89
C GLU A 169 3.66 7.49 0.12
N LEU A 170 2.70 6.57 -0.04
CA LEU A 170 2.59 5.38 0.78
C LEU A 170 3.82 4.48 0.63
N ALA A 171 4.32 4.27 -0.59
CA ALA A 171 5.55 3.51 -0.83
C ALA A 171 6.77 4.15 -0.16
N VAL A 172 6.91 5.47 -0.20
CA VAL A 172 7.99 6.19 0.51
C VAL A 172 7.89 6.00 2.02
N LYS A 173 6.69 6.02 2.60
CA LYS A 173 6.47 5.76 4.04
C LYS A 173 6.88 4.34 4.41
N ASP A 174 6.54 3.36 3.58
CA ASP A 174 6.92 1.96 3.81
C ASP A 174 8.44 1.76 3.77
N LEU A 175 9.12 2.35 2.78
CA LEU A 175 10.57 2.25 2.64
C LEU A 175 11.31 2.99 3.76
N ALA A 176 10.77 4.12 4.24
CA ALA A 176 11.33 4.81 5.40
C ALA A 176 11.27 3.93 6.65
N LYS A 177 10.10 3.31 6.94
CA LYS A 177 9.96 2.34 8.03
C LYS A 177 10.89 1.14 7.87
N ALA A 178 11.08 0.66 6.64
CA ALA A 178 11.99 -0.45 6.37
C ALA A 178 13.45 -0.09 6.72
N LEU A 179 13.90 1.14 6.44
CA LEU A 179 15.23 1.62 6.82
C LEU A 179 15.37 1.94 8.32
N GLU A 180 14.28 2.24 9.02
CA GLU A 180 14.29 2.35 10.48
C GLU A 180 14.58 0.99 11.14
N VAL A 181 14.11 -0.11 10.54
CA VAL A 181 14.34 -1.48 11.04
C VAL A 181 15.69 -2.03 10.57
N ASP A 182 16.02 -1.86 9.30
CA ASP A 182 17.29 -2.30 8.71
C ASP A 182 17.95 -1.17 7.91
N PRO A 183 18.76 -0.32 8.57
CA PRO A 183 19.45 0.79 7.93
C PRO A 183 20.48 0.37 6.87
N THR A 184 20.91 -0.89 6.87
CA THR A 184 21.96 -1.39 5.96
C THR A 184 21.42 -1.88 4.63
N ASN A 185 20.09 -1.87 4.47
CA ASN A 185 19.43 -2.44 3.32
C ASN A 185 19.57 -1.57 2.05
N GLN A 186 20.61 -1.85 1.26
CA GLN A 186 20.89 -1.12 0.02
C GLN A 186 19.74 -1.17 -0.99
N ALA A 187 18.95 -2.24 -1.03
CA ALA A 187 17.84 -2.36 -1.97
C ALA A 187 16.72 -1.38 -1.64
N VAL A 188 16.37 -1.29 -0.35
CA VAL A 188 15.37 -0.33 0.17
C VAL A 188 15.84 1.11 -0.07
N GLU A 189 17.11 1.41 0.22
CA GLU A 189 17.69 2.73 0.01
C GLU A 189 17.65 3.15 -1.46
N LYS A 190 18.09 2.28 -2.37
CA LYS A 190 18.08 2.55 -3.83
C LYS A 190 16.67 2.86 -4.33
N LEU A 191 15.67 2.08 -3.90
CA LEU A 191 14.28 2.30 -4.29
C LEU A 191 13.75 3.62 -3.73
N LEU A 192 14.06 3.95 -2.48
CA LEU A 192 13.64 5.20 -1.85
C LEU A 192 14.23 6.42 -2.56
N VAL A 193 15.52 6.39 -2.89
CA VAL A 193 16.21 7.46 -3.65
C VAL A 193 15.56 7.62 -5.03
N LYS A 194 15.30 6.51 -5.73
CA LYS A 194 14.61 6.53 -7.03
C LYS A 194 13.24 7.21 -6.95
N LEU A 195 12.42 6.84 -5.98
CA LEU A 195 11.07 7.42 -5.81
C LEU A 195 11.12 8.90 -5.43
N ARG A 196 12.03 9.30 -4.54
CA ARG A 196 12.23 10.72 -4.20
C ARG A 196 12.70 11.53 -5.40
N GLY A 197 13.59 10.98 -6.22
CA GLY A 197 14.05 11.60 -7.47
C GLY A 197 12.92 11.79 -8.49
N GLN A 198 12.11 10.75 -8.70
CA GLN A 198 10.93 10.82 -9.58
C GLN A 198 9.94 11.90 -9.12
N ARG A 199 9.66 11.98 -7.82
CA ARG A 199 8.78 13.03 -7.25
C ARG A 199 9.34 14.43 -7.45
N ARG A 200 10.67 14.62 -7.27
CA ARG A 200 11.32 15.91 -7.51
C ARG A 200 11.16 16.32 -8.97
N SER A 201 11.47 15.41 -9.89
CA SER A 201 11.32 15.65 -11.33
C SER A 201 9.87 15.95 -11.73
N GLN A 202 8.89 15.20 -11.20
CA GLN A 202 7.47 15.49 -11.44
C GLN A 202 7.05 16.87 -10.94
N ARG A 203 7.52 17.26 -9.74
CA ARG A 203 7.25 18.58 -9.18
C ARG A 203 7.88 19.68 -10.02
N ASP A 204 9.12 19.48 -10.47
CA ASP A 204 9.85 20.48 -11.25
C ASP A 204 9.25 20.61 -12.66
N LYS A 205 8.80 19.51 -13.28
CA LYS A 205 8.01 19.53 -14.53
C LYS A 205 6.66 20.23 -14.34
N ALA A 206 5.95 19.99 -13.24
CA ALA A 206 4.69 20.68 -12.96
C ALA A 206 4.91 22.19 -12.76
N LYS A 207 6.00 22.59 -12.10
CA LYS A 207 6.39 23.99 -11.98
C LYS A 207 6.76 24.58 -13.33
N MET A 208 7.57 23.91 -14.14
CA MET A 208 7.87 24.39 -15.49
C MET A 208 6.62 24.44 -16.38
N GLY A 209 5.68 23.52 -16.27
CA GLY A 209 4.41 23.63 -17.03
C GLY A 209 3.51 24.80 -16.58
N MET A 210 3.59 25.21 -15.31
CA MET A 210 2.82 26.36 -14.79
C MET A 210 3.52 27.72 -15.00
N PHE A 211 4.85 27.74 -15.13
CA PHE A 211 5.65 28.98 -15.19
C PHE A 211 6.54 29.10 -16.44
N GLY A 212 6.60 28.06 -17.28
CA GLY A 212 7.55 27.89 -18.38
C GLY A 212 6.82 27.53 -19.68
N GLY A 213 6.52 28.58 -20.43
CA GLY A 213 5.85 28.58 -21.71
C GLY A 213 5.21 29.96 -21.90
N ASP A 214 5.15 30.46 -23.13
CA ASP A 214 4.42 31.69 -23.51
C ASP A 214 2.90 31.48 -23.34
N ASN A 215 2.49 31.19 -22.11
CA ASN A 215 1.13 30.91 -21.71
C ASN A 215 0.73 32.11 -20.84
N GLU A 216 -0.32 32.83 -21.23
CA GLU A 216 -0.78 34.07 -20.59
C GLU A 216 -0.90 33.94 -19.05
N LEU A 217 -1.40 32.79 -18.57
CA LEU A 217 -1.51 32.47 -17.14
C LEU A 217 -0.13 32.40 -16.43
N GLY A 218 0.89 31.85 -17.09
CA GLY A 218 2.25 31.75 -16.55
C GLY A 218 2.90 33.13 -16.41
N ASN A 219 2.68 34.02 -17.38
CA ASN A 219 3.16 35.40 -17.34
C ASN A 219 2.49 36.19 -16.20
N ILE A 220 1.17 36.08 -16.06
CA ILE A 220 0.40 36.71 -14.97
C ILE A 220 0.91 36.21 -13.60
N LEU A 221 1.16 34.91 -13.45
CA LEU A 221 1.67 34.33 -12.21
C LEU A 221 3.10 34.81 -11.88
N GLN A 222 3.98 34.90 -12.87
CA GLN A 222 5.32 35.45 -12.66
C GLN A 222 5.29 36.93 -12.28
N GLU A 223 4.44 37.71 -12.93
CA GLU A 223 4.26 39.15 -12.64
C GLU A 223 3.67 39.37 -11.24
N ALA A 224 2.68 38.56 -10.84
CA ALA A 224 2.11 38.58 -9.49
C ALA A 224 3.16 38.23 -8.40
N VAL A 225 4.04 37.25 -8.67
CA VAL A 225 5.14 36.91 -7.76
C VAL A 225 6.16 38.05 -7.67
N LYS A 226 6.52 38.68 -8.79
CA LYS A 226 7.41 39.86 -8.82
C LYS A 226 6.79 41.03 -8.04
N LEU A 227 5.53 41.35 -8.29
CA LEU A 227 4.78 42.38 -7.57
C LEU A 227 4.74 42.10 -6.07
N LYS A 228 4.40 40.88 -5.65
CA LYS A 228 4.37 40.49 -4.24
C LYS A 228 5.76 40.53 -3.60
N SER A 229 6.81 40.12 -4.31
CA SER A 229 8.19 40.18 -3.81
C SER A 229 8.69 41.62 -3.68
N ALA A 230 8.35 42.50 -4.64
CA ALA A 230 8.66 43.93 -4.60
C ALA A 230 7.89 44.63 -3.48
N GLN A 231 6.62 44.27 -3.29
CA GLN A 231 5.82 44.68 -2.16
C GLN A 231 6.44 44.24 -0.83
N MET A 232 6.94 43.02 -0.71
CA MET A 232 7.52 42.50 0.54
C MET A 232 8.97 42.96 0.79
N ASN A 233 9.56 43.69 -0.16
CA ASN A 233 10.95 44.14 -0.06
C ASN A 233 11.10 45.31 0.93
N GLU A 234 12.29 45.48 1.50
CA GLU A 234 12.57 46.29 2.71
C GLU A 234 11.98 47.71 2.71
N LYS A 235 11.78 48.34 1.55
CA LYS A 235 11.19 49.67 1.43
C LYS A 235 9.73 49.76 1.89
N ARG A 236 8.96 48.67 1.87
CA ARG A 236 7.59 48.66 2.42
C ARG A 236 7.57 48.76 3.95
N LYS A 237 8.58 48.22 4.64
CA LYS A 237 8.71 48.41 6.10
C LYS A 237 8.89 49.88 6.48
N LEU A 238 9.51 50.70 5.63
CA LEU A 238 9.64 52.15 5.83
C LEU A 238 8.37 52.91 5.39
N TYR A 239 7.69 52.47 4.34
CA TYR A 239 6.44 53.08 3.89
C TYR A 239 5.28 52.83 4.87
N GLU A 240 5.19 51.63 5.45
CA GLU A 240 4.17 51.28 6.43
C GLU A 240 4.34 52.01 7.78
N THR A 241 5.53 52.59 8.03
CA THR A 241 5.75 53.48 9.19
C THR A 241 5.40 54.95 8.91
N TRP A 242 5.05 55.31 7.67
CA TRP A 242 4.64 56.69 7.34
C TRP A 242 3.20 56.98 7.78
N PRO A 243 2.88 58.23 8.12
CA PRO A 243 1.50 58.63 8.41
C PRO A 243 0.54 58.32 7.25
N TYR A 244 -0.69 57.90 7.58
CA TYR A 244 -1.67 57.40 6.60
C TYR A 244 -1.90 58.34 5.41
N PHE A 245 -1.95 59.65 5.65
CA PHE A 245 -2.17 60.64 4.59
C PHE A 245 -1.02 60.71 3.56
N VAL A 246 0.22 60.40 3.98
CA VAL A 246 1.41 60.37 3.10
C VAL A 246 1.46 59.08 2.28
N GLN A 247 0.95 57.98 2.83
CA GLN A 247 0.86 56.71 2.09
C GLN A 247 -0.01 56.88 0.82
N HIS A 248 -1.13 57.61 0.93
CA HIS A 248 -2.04 57.82 -0.19
C HIS A 248 -1.48 58.71 -1.31
N THR A 249 -0.46 59.54 -1.07
CA THR A 249 0.07 60.46 -2.09
C THR A 249 0.81 59.76 -3.22
N LEU A 250 1.27 58.52 -3.03
CA LEU A 250 2.00 57.74 -4.04
C LEU A 250 1.20 57.54 -5.34
N PHE A 251 -0.13 57.48 -5.25
CA PHE A 251 -1.06 57.28 -6.37
C PHE A 251 -1.64 58.58 -6.94
N HIS A 252 -1.24 59.74 -6.40
CA HIS A 252 -1.74 61.04 -6.87
C HIS A 252 -0.97 61.56 -8.10
N GLY A 253 0.23 61.04 -8.39
CA GLY A 253 1.06 61.45 -9.54
C GLY A 253 0.64 60.87 -10.89
N GLU A 254 -0.26 59.89 -10.91
CA GLU A 254 -0.78 59.26 -12.14
C GLU A 254 -2.10 59.87 -12.63
N LYS A 255 -2.71 60.77 -11.83
CA LYS A 255 -3.89 61.53 -12.26
C LYS A 255 -3.44 62.79 -12.97
N ASP A 256 -3.87 62.96 -14.22
CA ASP A 256 -3.53 64.11 -15.05
C ASP A 256 -4.00 65.45 -14.44
N ASP A 257 -4.93 65.42 -13.49
CA ASP A 257 -5.46 66.58 -12.76
C ASP A 257 -4.40 67.35 -11.93
N PHE A 258 -3.21 66.77 -11.69
CA PHE A 258 -2.17 67.37 -10.85
C PHE A 258 -0.85 67.67 -11.57
N LYS A 259 -0.79 67.56 -12.90
CA LYS A 259 0.36 68.03 -13.69
C LYS A 259 0.13 69.48 -14.12
N ALA A 260 0.58 70.42 -13.30
CA ALA A 260 0.71 71.84 -13.64
C ALA A 260 2.14 72.17 -14.05
#